data_AF-A0A3B8UPQ4-F1
#
_entry.id   AF-A0A3B8UPQ4-F1
#
_cell.length_a   1.000
_cell.length_b   1.000
_cell.length_c   1.000
_cell.angle_alpha   90.00
_cell.angle_beta   90.00
_cell.angle_gamma   90.00
#
_symmetry.space_group_name_H-M   'P 1'
#
loop_
_entity.id
_entity.type
_entity.pdbx_description
1 polymer ?
#
loop_
_entity_poly.entity_id
_entity_poly.type
_entity_poly.pdbx_seq_one_letter_code
_entity_poly.pdbx_strand_id
1 'polypeptide(L)' 'SLMQDQVKSLNEAGINAAYINSTLSESQMYKALDYAANGKYKIIYVAPERLETMSFITFAKKADISMVTIDEAHCISQWG' A
#
# COMPACT_ATOMS: atom_id res chain seq x y z
N SER A 1 4.39 12.93 -4.28
CA SER A 1 4.93 12.54 -2.96
C SER A 1 5.93 11.42 -3.15
N LEU A 2 6.85 11.18 -2.20
CA LEU A 2 7.88 10.14 -2.33
C LEU A 2 7.30 8.77 -2.75
N MET A 3 6.19 8.34 -2.13
CA MET A 3 5.50 7.10 -2.50
C MET A 3 5.01 7.10 -3.97
N GLN A 4 4.51 8.23 -4.48
CA GLN A 4 4.06 8.33 -5.88
C GLN A 4 5.25 8.19 -6.84
N ASP A 5 6.39 8.79 -6.51
CA ASP A 5 7.60 8.70 -7.33
C ASP A 5 8.14 7.26 -7.33
N GLN A 6 8.18 6.60 -6.16
CA GLN A 6 8.57 5.18 -6.04
C GLN A 6 7.65 4.26 -6.86
N VAL A 7 6.33 4.44 -6.76
CA VAL A 7 5.35 3.67 -7.54
C VAL A 7 5.47 3.94 -9.03
N LYS A 8 5.72 5.19 -9.44
CA LYS A 8 5.95 5.55 -10.84
C LYS A 8 7.17 4.82 -11.39
N SER A 9 8.32 4.89 -10.70
CA SER A 9 9.55 4.22 -11.13
C SER A 9 9.40 2.70 -11.23
N LEU A 10 8.69 2.05 -10.29
CA LEU A 10 8.41 0.62 -10.38
C LEU A 10 7.56 0.26 -11.59
N ASN A 11 6.49 1.02 -11.85
CA ASN A 11 5.63 0.79 -13.01
C ASN A 11 6.36 1.04 -14.33
N GLU A 12 7.22 2.06 -14.41
CA GLU A 12 8.09 2.32 -15.57
C GLU A 12 9.07 1.16 -15.82
N ALA A 13 9.51 0.48 -14.76
CA ALA A 13 10.33 -0.73 -14.82
C ALA A 13 9.52 -2.02 -15.09
N GLY A 14 8.21 -1.92 -15.35
CA GLY A 14 7.32 -3.07 -15.60
C GLY A 14 6.91 -3.85 -14.35
N ILE A 15 7.16 -3.31 -13.15
CA ILE A 15 6.73 -3.90 -11.88
C ILE A 15 5.43 -3.22 -11.47
N ASN A 16 4.31 -3.93 -11.63
CA ASN A 16 3.00 -3.41 -11.23
C ASN A 16 2.98 -3.06 -9.74
N ALA A 17 2.91 -1.77 -9.44
CA ALA A 17 2.91 -1.24 -8.08
C ALA A 17 1.78 -0.22 -7.88
N ALA A 18 1.33 -0.11 -6.63
CA ALA A 18 0.32 0.87 -6.22
C ALA A 18 0.69 1.53 -4.89
N TYR A 19 0.03 2.65 -4.59
CA TYR A 19 0.06 3.26 -3.25
C TYR A 19 -1.34 3.35 -2.67
N ILE A 20 -1.45 3.27 -1.35
CA ILE A 20 -2.69 3.45 -0.57
C ILE A 20 -2.40 4.47 0.53
N ASN A 21 -2.97 5.67 0.41
CA ASN A 21 -2.79 6.77 1.37
C ASN A 21 -4.03 7.68 1.43
N SER A 22 -3.96 8.76 2.18
CA SER A 22 -5.02 9.76 2.34
C SER A 22 -5.39 10.53 1.06
N THR A 23 -4.55 10.51 0.01
CA THR A 23 -4.83 11.23 -1.25
C THR A 23 -5.83 10.52 -2.15
N LEU A 24 -6.10 9.23 -1.92
CA LEU A 24 -7.11 8.48 -2.66
C LEU A 24 -8.52 8.76 -2.13
N SER A 25 -9.47 8.92 -3.05
CA SER A 25 -10.89 8.82 -2.71
C SER A 25 -11.22 7.41 -2.22
N GLU A 26 -12.34 7.26 -1.53
CA GLU A 26 -12.80 5.97 -1.02
C GLU A 26 -12.99 4.95 -2.16
N SER A 27 -13.57 5.35 -3.29
CA SER A 27 -13.74 4.48 -4.46
C SER A 27 -12.41 4.05 -5.09
N GLN A 28 -11.42 4.95 -5.14
CA GLN A 28 -10.07 4.62 -5.62
C GLN A 28 -9.37 3.64 -4.66
N MET A 29 -9.51 3.84 -3.36
CA MET A 29 -8.97 2.95 -2.34
C MET A 29 -9.56 1.54 -2.46
N TYR A 30 -10.89 1.40 -2.54
CA TYR A 30 -11.53 0.09 -2.70
C TYR A 30 -11.08 -0.61 -3.98
N LYS A 31 -10.97 0.12 -5.09
CA LYS A 31 -10.49 -0.43 -6.36
C LYS A 31 -9.03 -0.91 -6.26
N ALA A 32 -8.18 -0.16 -5.56
CA ALA A 32 -6.79 -0.56 -5.32
C ALA A 32 -6.72 -1.83 -4.44
N LEU A 33 -7.53 -1.92 -3.39
CA LEU A 33 -7.60 -3.10 -2.52
C LEU A 33 -8.15 -4.33 -3.25
N ASP A 34 -9.16 -4.16 -4.12
CA ASP A 34 -9.69 -5.25 -4.95
C ASP A 34 -8.62 -5.78 -5.92
N TYR A 35 -7.93 -4.90 -6.63
CA TYR A 35 -6.82 -5.29 -7.50
C TYR A 35 -5.67 -5.96 -6.73
N ALA A 36 -5.36 -5.48 -5.53
CA ALA A 36 -4.40 -6.11 -4.65
C ALA A 36 -4.83 -7.53 -4.25
N ALA A 37 -6.09 -7.71 -3.87
CA ALA A 37 -6.62 -9.02 -3.47
C ALA A 37 -6.59 -10.03 -4.61
N ASN A 38 -6.72 -9.56 -5.85
CA ASN A 38 -6.62 -10.38 -7.07
C ASN A 38 -5.18 -10.54 -7.59
N GLY A 39 -4.15 -10.15 -6.80
CA GLY A 39 -2.74 -10.37 -7.15
C GLY A 39 -2.22 -9.47 -8.29
N LYS A 40 -2.90 -8.37 -8.62
CA LYS A 40 -2.49 -7.47 -9.71
C LYS A 40 -1.18 -6.75 -9.44
N TYR A 41 -0.88 -6.49 -8.17
CA TYR A 41 0.28 -5.72 -7.73
C TYR A 41 1.33 -6.63 -7.13
N LYS A 42 2.58 -6.41 -7.51
CA LYS A 42 3.73 -7.05 -6.89
C LYS A 42 4.15 -6.33 -5.61
N ILE A 43 3.99 -5.00 -5.57
CA ILE A 43 4.36 -4.13 -4.44
C ILE A 43 3.24 -3.12 -4.19
N ILE A 44 2.89 -2.91 -2.92
CA ILE A 44 1.94 -1.88 -2.51
C ILE A 44 2.58 -1.05 -1.40
N TYR A 45 2.69 0.25 -1.61
CA TYR A 45 3.10 1.20 -0.58
C TYR A 45 1.86 1.65 0.19
N VAL A 46 1.89 1.57 1.51
CA VAL A 46 0.74 1.93 2.36
C VAL A 46 1.19 2.94 3.39
N ALA A 47 0.47 4.05 3.51
CA ALA A 47 0.72 5.04 4.54
C ALA A 47 0.18 4.53 5.89
N PRO A 48 0.86 4.81 7.03
CA PRO A 48 0.49 4.26 8.33
C PRO A 48 -0.96 4.51 8.71
N GLU A 49 -1.50 5.69 8.40
CA GLU A 49 -2.88 6.08 8.72
C GLU A 49 -3.94 5.22 8.02
N ARG A 50 -3.56 4.44 6.99
CA ARG A 50 -4.47 3.53 6.29
C ARG A 50 -4.46 2.11 6.83
N LEU A 51 -3.42 1.70 7.58
CA LEU A 51 -3.26 0.33 8.06
C LEU A 51 -4.38 -0.11 9.02
N GLU A 52 -4.90 0.82 9.81
CA GLU A 52 -5.96 0.55 10.79
C GLU A 52 -7.37 0.60 10.22
N THR A 53 -7.52 0.97 8.93
CA THR A 53 -8.84 1.04 8.31
C THR A 53 -9.46 -0.36 8.17
N MET A 54 -10.76 -0.48 8.42
CA MET A 54 -11.46 -1.78 8.34
C MET A 54 -11.35 -2.42 6.95
N SER A 55 -11.36 -1.60 5.89
CA SER A 55 -11.17 -2.04 4.51
C SER A 55 -9.78 -2.66 4.30
N PHE A 56 -8.72 -2.02 4.80
CA PHE A 56 -7.36 -2.55 4.72
C PHE A 56 -7.20 -3.83 5.54
N ILE A 57 -7.68 -3.86 6.79
CA ILE A 57 -7.62 -5.06 7.66
C ILE A 57 -8.34 -6.24 6.99
N THR A 58 -9.51 -5.99 6.40
CA THR A 58 -10.29 -7.04 5.69
C THR A 58 -9.55 -7.56 4.47
N PHE A 59 -8.90 -6.68 3.71
CA PHE A 59 -8.03 -7.06 2.60
C PHE A 59 -6.83 -7.89 3.10
N ALA A 60 -6.09 -7.39 4.09
CA ALA A 60 -4.85 -8.00 4.58
C ALA A 60 -5.07 -9.40 5.17
N LYS A 61 -6.24 -9.66 5.78
CA LYS A 61 -6.62 -10.99 6.29
C LYS A 61 -6.88 -12.03 5.19
N LYS A 62 -7.15 -11.59 3.96
CA LYS A 62 -7.52 -12.47 2.83
C LYS A 62 -6.46 -12.54 1.75
N ALA A 63 -5.64 -11.49 1.64
CA ALA A 63 -4.60 -11.40 0.64
C ALA A 63 -3.44 -12.35 0.96
N ASP A 64 -2.87 -12.95 -0.09
CA ASP A 64 -1.63 -13.73 0.02
C ASP A 64 -0.43 -12.78 0.07
N ILE A 65 -0.12 -12.29 1.27
CA ILE A 65 0.98 -11.35 1.51
C ILE A 65 2.26 -12.14 1.77
N SER A 66 3.17 -12.13 0.80
CA SER A 66 4.46 -12.82 0.91
C SER A 66 5.47 -12.13 1.83
N MET A 67 5.37 -10.80 2.00
CA MET A 67 6.30 -10.02 2.82
C MET A 67 5.69 -8.68 3.25
N VAL A 68 6.05 -8.22 4.45
CA VAL A 68 5.80 -6.85 4.92
C VAL A 68 7.14 -6.21 5.27
N THR A 69 7.37 -5.01 4.75
CA THR A 69 8.56 -4.20 5.06
C THR A 69 8.11 -2.87 5.64
N ILE A 70 8.75 -2.45 6.72
CA ILE A 70 8.54 -1.15 7.35
C ILE A 70 9.70 -0.26 6.94
N ASP A 71 9.43 0.75 6.11
CA ASP A 71 10.40 1.79 5.78
C ASP A 71 10.46 2.83 6.91
N GLU A 72 11.62 3.46 7.08
CA GLU A 72 11.87 4.44 8.16
C GLU A 72 11.44 3.96 9.55
N ALA A 73 11.76 2.69 9.88
CA ALA A 73 11.40 2.08 11.17
C ALA A 73 11.90 2.87 12.40
N HIS A 74 12.91 3.73 12.22
CA HIS A 74 13.40 4.63 13.26
C HIS A 74 12.31 5.63 13.73
N CYS A 75 11.33 5.95 12.88
CA CYS A 75 10.20 6.82 13.22
C CYS A 75 9.31 6.23 14.32
N ILE A 76 9.22 4.90 14.45
CA ILE A 76 8.40 4.25 15.49
C ILE A 76 8.85 4.69 16.88
N SER A 77 10.16 4.66 17.15
CA SER A 77 10.68 5.07 18.46
C SER A 77 10.63 6.58 18.68
N GLN A 78 10.60 7.37 17.63
CA GLN A 78 10.66 8.83 17.72
C GLN A 78 9.27 9.47 17.84
N TRP A 79 8.24 8.85 17.26
CA TRP A 79 6.90 9.43 17.12
C TRP A 79 5.80 8.61 17.84
N GLY A 80 6.10 7.36 18.22
CA GLY A 80 5.16 6.44 18.85
C GLY A 80 4.37 5.65 17.82
#